data_AF-A0A7C3AB89-F1
#
_entry.id   AF-A0A7C3AB89-F1
#
_cell.length_a   1.000
_cell.length_b   1.000
_cell.length_c   1.000
_cell.angle_alpha   90.00
_cell.angle_beta   90.00
_cell.angle_gamma   90.00
#
_symmetry.space_group_name_H-M   'P 1'
#
loop_
_entity.id
_entity.type
_entity.pdbx_description
1 polymer ?
#
loop_
_entity_poly.entity_id
_entity_poly.type
_entity_poly.pdbx_seq_one_letter_code
_entity_poly.pdbx_strand_id
1 'polypeptide(L)'
;MRKEKGRDMIFVDSLTSSIPSSSDTEVLAFFESCKRLCADGTTVVLVVHSHGLTRELLTRLRSLCDAHLQLRTEEVGNKLVKTLEVTKVRGAEQSTGSIISFEVEPGWGMRIIPISKVRG
;
A
#
# COMPACT_ATOMS: atom_id res chain seq x y z
N MET A 1 30.87 3.77 -6.27
CA MET A 1 29.67 4.24 -5.54
C MET A 1 29.68 3.57 -4.17
N ARG A 2 29.79 4.32 -3.07
CA ARG A 2 29.84 3.75 -1.71
C ARG A 2 28.41 3.31 -1.35
N LYS A 3 28.16 2.00 -1.19
CA LYS A 3 26.86 1.49 -0.73
C LYS A 3 26.60 2.06 0.66
N GLU A 4 25.55 2.88 0.83
CA GLU A 4 25.08 3.24 2.17
C GLU A 4 24.57 1.95 2.83
N LYS A 5 25.16 1.56 3.97
CA LYS A 5 24.67 0.40 4.74
C LYS A 5 23.38 0.82 5.46
N GLY A 6 22.30 0.05 5.28
CA GLY A 6 21.04 0.21 6.03
C GLY A 6 19.97 1.09 5.38
N ARG A 7 20.02 1.31 4.05
CA ARG A 7 19.02 2.08 3.29
C ARG A 7 18.58 1.39 2.00
N ASP A 8 18.47 0.07 2.04
CA ASP A 8 17.99 -0.69 0.90
C ASP A 8 16.46 -0.59 0.80
N MET A 9 15.96 -0.60 -0.43
CA MET A 9 14.52 -0.56 -0.71
C MET A 9 14.15 -1.70 -1.64
N ILE A 10 13.14 -2.47 -1.25
CA ILE A 10 12.63 -3.61 -1.99
C ILE A 10 11.20 -3.28 -2.43
N PHE A 11 10.96 -3.32 -3.74
CA PHE A 11 9.62 -3.23 -4.32
C PHE A 11 9.23 -4.59 -4.89
N VAL A 12 8.05 -5.09 -4.50
CA VAL A 12 7.44 -6.28 -5.08
C VAL A 12 6.11 -5.86 -5.69
N ASP A 13 6.10 -5.68 -7.01
CA ASP A 13 4.91 -5.38 -7.81
C ASP A 13 4.73 -6.45 -8.90
N SER A 14 3.85 -7.46 -8.73
CA SER A 14 2.93 -7.68 -7.60
C SER A 14 3.11 -9.05 -6.94
N LEU A 15 2.72 -9.14 -5.67
CA LEU A 15 2.64 -10.40 -4.91
C LEU A 15 1.37 -11.21 -5.26
N THR A 16 0.46 -10.61 -6.05
CA THR A 16 -0.88 -11.14 -6.32
C THR A 16 -0.89 -12.56 -6.88
N SER A 17 0.05 -12.89 -7.78
CA SER A 17 0.12 -14.20 -8.44
C SER A 17 0.63 -15.31 -7.53
N SER A 18 1.38 -14.98 -6.47
CA SER A 18 1.95 -15.96 -5.55
C SER A 18 0.95 -16.40 -4.47
N ILE A 19 0.00 -15.54 -4.12
CA ILE A 19 -0.92 -15.79 -3.01
C ILE A 19 -1.83 -17.01 -3.24
N PRO A 20 -2.45 -17.23 -4.42
CA PRO A 20 -3.36 -18.37 -4.63
C PRO A 20 -2.68 -19.74 -4.48
N SER A 21 -1.37 -19.81 -4.72
CA SER A 21 -0.56 -21.03 -4.58
C SER A 21 0.04 -21.21 -3.19
N SER A 22 -0.23 -20.30 -2.25
CA SER A 22 0.33 -20.30 -0.90
C SER A 22 -0.76 -20.42 0.15
N SER A 23 -0.45 -21.10 1.24
CA SER A 23 -1.28 -21.11 2.44
C SER A 23 -1.21 -19.76 3.16
N ASP A 24 -2.26 -19.43 3.92
CA ASP A 24 -2.29 -18.22 4.77
C ASP A 24 -1.06 -18.14 5.70
N THR A 25 -0.59 -19.28 6.22
CA THR A 25 0.60 -19.37 7.08
C THR A 25 1.87 -18.97 6.34
N GLU A 26 2.05 -19.41 5.09
CA GLU A 26 3.22 -19.03 4.27
C GLU A 26 3.20 -17.55 3.93
N VAL A 27 2.03 -17.01 3.59
CA VAL A 27 1.87 -15.57 3.33
C VAL A 27 2.21 -14.77 4.59
N LEU A 28 1.73 -15.18 5.76
CA LEU A 28 2.05 -14.51 7.03
C LEU A 28 3.55 -14.57 7.35
N ALA A 29 4.17 -15.74 7.20
CA ALA A 29 5.60 -15.93 7.43
C ALA A 29 6.46 -15.06 6.49
N PHE A 30 6.01 -14.87 5.25
CA PHE A 30 6.64 -13.92 4.31
C PHE A 30 6.56 -12.48 4.83
N PHE A 31 5.39 -12.01 5.24
CA PHE A 31 5.23 -10.65 5.77
C PHE A 31 6.01 -10.43 7.08
N GLU A 32 6.08 -11.43 7.96
CA GLU A 32 6.94 -11.38 9.15
C GLU A 32 8.42 -11.27 8.79
N SER A 33 8.86 -11.96 7.74
CA SER A 33 10.22 -11.84 7.22
C SER A 33 10.50 -10.44 6.67
N CYS A 34 9.57 -9.87 5.90
CA CYS A 34 9.66 -8.47 5.48
C CYS A 34 9.74 -7.53 6.69
N LYS A 35 8.96 -7.78 7.75
CA LYS A 35 8.98 -6.95 8.96
C LYS A 35 10.32 -6.99 9.68
N ARG A 36 11.02 -8.14 9.68
CA ARG A 36 12.40 -8.25 10.19
C ARG A 36 13.37 -7.42 9.36
N LEU A 37 13.29 -7.48 8.03
CA LEU A 37 14.11 -6.62 7.14
C LEU A 37 13.86 -5.13 7.41
N CYS A 38 12.61 -4.74 7.68
CA CYS A 38 12.27 -3.38 8.08
C CYS A 38 12.89 -2.97 9.42
N ALA A 39 13.00 -3.89 10.37
CA ALA A 39 13.68 -3.64 11.64
C ALA A 39 15.19 -3.39 11.45
N ASP A 40 15.79 -3.99 10.42
CA ASP A 40 17.20 -3.81 10.04
C ASP A 40 17.44 -2.56 9.15
N GLY A 41 16.41 -1.75 8.91
CA GLY A 41 16.49 -0.49 8.15
C GLY A 41 16.12 -0.58 6.67
N THR A 42 15.68 -1.75 6.18
CA THR A 42 15.26 -1.91 4.77
C THR A 42 13.81 -1.48 4.59
N THR A 43 13.49 -0.68 3.57
CA THR A 43 12.08 -0.38 3.25
C THR A 43 11.52 -1.42 2.30
N VAL A 44 10.43 -2.09 2.66
CA VAL A 44 9.75 -3.06 1.79
C VAL A 44 8.37 -2.54 1.38
N VAL A 45 8.13 -2.43 0.08
CA VAL A 45 6.85 -2.05 -0.51
C VAL A 45 6.29 -3.23 -1.28
N LEU A 46 5.12 -3.71 -0.87
CA LEU A 46 4.42 -4.84 -1.50
C LEU A 46 3.13 -4.35 -2.15
N VAL A 47 2.93 -4.71 -3.41
CA VAL A 47 1.68 -4.44 -4.15
C VAL A 47 0.90 -5.74 -4.28
N VAL A 48 -0.37 -5.69 -3.89
CA VAL A 48 -1.27 -6.86 -3.93
C VAL A 48 -2.67 -6.44 -4.34
N HIS A 49 -3.29 -7.23 -5.22
CA HIS A 49 -4.70 -7.09 -5.50
C HIS A 49 -5.53 -7.70 -4.36
N SER A 50 -6.45 -6.92 -3.79
CA SER A 50 -7.24 -7.30 -2.61
C SER A 50 -8.08 -8.57 -2.81
N HIS A 51 -8.45 -8.91 -4.05
CA HIS A 51 -9.25 -10.11 -4.35
C HIS A 51 -8.46 -11.41 -4.15
N GLY A 52 -7.13 -11.35 -4.12
CA GLY A 52 -6.31 -12.51 -3.82
C GLY A 52 -6.27 -12.87 -2.34
N LEU A 53 -6.80 -12.03 -1.44
CA LEU A 53 -6.69 -12.18 0.01
C LEU A 53 -8.06 -12.37 0.66
N THR A 54 -8.17 -13.32 1.58
CA THR A 54 -9.33 -13.44 2.47
C THR A 54 -9.40 -12.24 3.42
N ARG A 55 -10.59 -11.89 3.92
CA ARG A 55 -10.76 -10.79 4.89
C ARG A 55 -10.00 -11.04 6.18
N GLU A 56 -9.93 -12.30 6.61
CA GLU A 56 -9.20 -12.72 7.80
C GLU A 56 -7.70 -12.54 7.61
N LEU A 57 -7.14 -13.06 6.51
CA LEU A 57 -5.74 -12.88 6.17
C LEU A 57 -5.38 -11.40 6.05
N LEU A 58 -6.19 -10.60 5.34
CA LEU A 58 -5.97 -9.16 5.19
C LEU A 58 -5.91 -8.43 6.55
N THR A 59 -6.76 -8.81 7.50
CA THR A 59 -6.75 -8.22 8.86
C THR A 59 -5.44 -8.53 9.59
N ARG A 60 -4.92 -9.76 9.44
CA ARG A 60 -3.64 -10.17 10.02
C ARG A 60 -2.46 -9.49 9.33
N LEU A 61 -2.44 -9.41 8.00
CA LEU A 61 -1.38 -8.69 7.26
C LEU A 61 -1.33 -7.22 7.66
N ARG A 62 -2.50 -6.57 7.83
CA ARG A 62 -2.58 -5.19 8.29
C ARG A 62 -1.94 -4.99 9.65
N SER A 63 -1.94 -5.97 10.57
CA SER A 63 -1.28 -5.80 11.87
C SER A 63 0.24 -5.79 11.74
N LEU A 64 0.79 -6.57 10.80
CA LEU A 64 2.22 -6.67 10.50
C LEU A 64 2.78 -5.45 9.74
N CYS A 65 1.99 -4.86 8.84
CA CYS A 65 2.42 -3.71 8.05
C CYS A 65 2.58 -2.43 8.88
N ASP A 66 3.59 -1.61 8.56
CA ASP A 66 3.72 -0.26 9.13
C ASP A 66 2.76 0.74 8.48
N ALA A 67 2.49 0.57 7.18
CA ALA A 67 1.50 1.33 6.43
C ALA A 67 0.63 0.41 5.55
N HIS A 68 -0.63 0.75 5.37
CA HIS A 68 -1.54 0.09 4.43
C HIS A 68 -2.26 1.15 3.60
N LEU A 69 -1.86 1.23 2.32
CA LEU A 69 -2.38 2.19 1.35
C LEU A 69 -3.30 1.45 0.39
N GLN A 70 -4.51 1.98 0.20
CA GLN A 70 -5.50 1.37 -0.68
C GLN A 70 -5.74 2.26 -1.89
N LEU A 71 -5.43 1.74 -3.08
CA LEU A 71 -5.76 2.39 -4.34
C LEU A 71 -7.19 2.03 -4.75
N ARG A 72 -7.97 3.03 -5.15
CA ARG A 72 -9.33 2.87 -5.65
C ARG A 72 -9.55 3.71 -6.91
N THR A 73 -10.56 3.32 -7.68
CA THR A 73 -11.12 4.17 -8.74
C THR A 73 -12.49 4.62 -8.25
N GLU A 74 -12.71 5.93 -8.22
CA GLU A 74 -13.97 6.54 -7.80
C GLU A 74 -14.53 7.37 -8.95
N GLU A 75 -15.86 7.47 -9.03
CA GLU A 75 -16.55 8.36 -9.96
C GLU A 75 -16.95 9.64 -9.22
N VAL A 76 -16.51 10.79 -9.74
CA VAL A 76 -16.83 12.12 -9.19
C VAL A 76 -17.45 12.94 -10.32
N GLY A 77 -18.77 13.14 -10.26
CA GLY A 77 -19.54 13.65 -11.40
C GLY A 77 -19.48 12.65 -12.55
N ASN A 78 -19.05 13.09 -13.73
CA ASN A 78 -18.87 12.23 -14.91
C ASN A 78 -17.39 11.91 -15.18
N LYS A 79 -16.52 11.99 -14.16
CA LYS A 79 -15.09 11.71 -14.29
C LYS A 79 -14.67 10.57 -13.37
N LEU A 80 -13.91 9.63 -13.91
CA LEU A 80 -13.22 8.61 -13.13
C LEU A 80 -11.91 9.19 -12.59
N VAL A 81 -11.78 9.22 -11.26
CA VAL A 81 -10.57 9.67 -10.56
C VAL A 81 -9.93 8.49 -9.84
N LYS A 82 -8.60 8.48 -9.75
CA LYS A 82 -7.89 7.50 -8.91
C LYS A 82 -7.71 8.08 -7.52
N THR A 83 -7.92 7.27 -6.50
CA THR A 83 -7.75 7.68 -5.11
C THR A 83 -6.80 6.74 -4.39
N LEU A 84 -6.00 7.30 -3.49
CA LEU A 84 -5.14 6.59 -2.55
C LEU A 84 -5.66 6.90 -1.14
N GLU A 85 -6.18 5.89 -0.47
CA GLU A 85 -6.68 5.96 0.89
C GLU A 85 -5.62 5.42 1.86
N VAL A 86 -5.26 6.24 2.84
CA VAL A 86 -4.31 5.87 3.90
C VAL A 86 -5.07 5.19 5.04
N THR A 87 -5.25 3.86 4.94
CA THR A 87 -6.09 3.10 5.89
C THR A 87 -5.35 2.71 7.18
N LYS A 88 -4.02 2.67 7.17
CA LYS A 88 -3.17 2.48 8.36
C LYS A 88 -1.84 3.19 8.15
N VAL A 89 -1.38 3.90 9.18
CA VAL A 89 0.03 4.30 9.35
C VAL A 89 0.38 4.19 10.83
N ARG A 90 1.44 3.45 11.14
CA ARG A 90 1.96 3.34 12.51
C ARG A 90 2.60 4.65 12.94
N GLY A 91 2.21 5.17 14.10
CA GLY A 91 2.81 6.37 14.70
C GLY A 91 2.43 7.69 14.01
N ALA A 92 1.38 7.72 13.19
CA ALA A 92 0.91 8.95 12.58
C ALA A 92 0.28 9.89 13.62
N GLU A 93 0.66 11.17 13.56
CA GLU A 93 0.08 12.23 14.39
C GLU A 93 -1.31 12.69 13.90
N GLN A 94 -1.64 12.46 12.61
CA GLN A 94 -2.93 12.79 12.00
C GLN A 94 -3.78 11.55 11.70
N SER A 95 -5.09 11.75 11.58
CA SER A 95 -6.07 10.67 11.39
C SER A 95 -5.80 9.85 10.13
N THR A 96 -5.72 8.53 10.29
CA THR A 96 -5.94 7.54 9.22
C THR A 96 -7.28 7.80 8.52
N GLY A 97 -7.36 7.59 7.21
CA GLY A 97 -8.54 7.92 6.38
C GLY A 97 -8.37 9.16 5.49
N SER A 98 -7.18 9.75 5.42
CA SER A 98 -6.85 10.74 4.39
C SER A 98 -6.93 10.09 3.01
N ILE A 99 -7.74 10.68 2.13
CA ILE A 99 -7.90 10.26 0.74
C ILE A 99 -7.19 11.29 -0.14
N ILE A 100 -6.22 10.84 -0.92
CA ILE A 100 -5.52 11.64 -1.92
C ILE A 100 -6.03 11.23 -3.29
N SER A 101 -6.53 12.18 -4.06
CA SER A 101 -6.94 11.93 -5.45
C SER A 101 -5.81 12.27 -6.41
N PHE A 102 -5.67 11.48 -7.47
CA PHE A 102 -4.64 11.70 -8.49
C PHE A 102 -5.09 11.21 -9.87
N GLU A 103 -4.42 11.70 -10.89
CA GLU A 103 -4.45 11.20 -12.27
C GLU A 103 -3.04 10.77 -12.69
N VAL A 104 -2.95 9.88 -13.68
CA VAL A 104 -1.69 9.54 -14.32
C VAL A 104 -1.66 10.23 -15.68
N GLU A 105 -0.80 11.24 -15.81
CA GLU A 105 -0.65 12.00 -17.05
C GLU A 105 0.53 11.49 -17.86
N PRO A 106 0.34 11.16 -19.16
CA PRO A 106 1.44 10.78 -20.04
C PRO A 106 2.54 11.86 -20.06
N GLY A 107 3.79 11.44 -19.84
CA GLY A 107 4.94 12.35 -19.77
C GLY A 107 5.17 13.03 -18.42
N TRP A 108 4.22 12.97 -17.48
CA TRP A 108 4.32 13.62 -16.16
C TRP A 108 4.22 12.64 -14.98
N GLY A 109 3.55 11.50 -15.16
CA GLY A 109 3.34 10.52 -14.09
C GLY A 109 2.15 10.87 -13.20
N MET A 110 2.24 10.59 -11.90
CA MET A 110 1.15 10.84 -10.96
C MET A 110 1.03 12.34 -10.64
N ARG A 111 -0.11 12.95 -11.00
CA ARG A 111 -0.46 14.32 -10.62
C ARG A 111 -1.58 14.31 -9.57
N ILE A 112 -1.33 14.93 -8.43
CA ILE A 112 -2.34 15.09 -7.37
C ILE A 112 -3.45 16.03 -7.86
N ILE A 113 -4.70 15.66 -7.57
CA ILE A 113 -5.89 16.46 -7.86
C ILE A 113 -6.49 16.93 -6.54
N PRO A 114 -6.57 18.24 -6.30
CA PRO A 114 -7.26 18.76 -5.13
C PRO A 114 -8.76 18.51 -5.28
N ILE A 115 -9.31 17.52 -4.57
CA ILE A 115 -10.75 17.34 -4.47
C ILE A 115 -11.23 17.95 -3.16
N SER A 116 -11.96 19.05 -3.25
CA SER A 116 -12.71 19.59 -2.12
C SER A 116 -13.98 18.75 -1.95
N LYS A 117 -13.97 17.73 -1.09
CA LYS A 117 -15.22 17.12 -0.62
C LYS A 117 -15.91 18.15 0.29
N VAL A 118 -16.83 18.94 -0.27
CA VAL A 118 -17.75 19.74 0.56
C VAL A 118 -18.55 18.74 1.39
N ARG A 119 -18.33 18.74 2.71
CA ARG A 119 -19.20 18.03 3.64
C ARG A 119 -20.52 18.80 3.65
N GLY A 120 -21.49 18.29 2.88
CA GLY A 120 -22.90 18.62 3.06
C GLY A 120 -23.45 17.95 4.32
#